data_AF-A0A7C6YSE0-F1
#
_entry.id   AF-A0A7C6YSE0-F1
#
_cell.length_a   1.000
_cell.length_b   1.000
_cell.length_c   1.000
_cell.angle_alpha   90.00
_cell.angle_beta   90.00
_cell.angle_gamma   90.00
#
_symmetry.space_group_name_H-M   'P 1'
#
loop_
_entity.id
_entity.type
_entity.pdbx_description
1 polymer ?
#
loop_
_entity_poly.entity_id
_entity_poly.type
_entity_poly.pdbx_seq_one_letter_code
_entity_poly.pdbx_strand_id
1 'polypeptide(L)'
;MGENKEQKPVKLLTKKKLLLEEILNTTKDIGESVKNKKSADILKLLNLRQQKIDELDAIDKDLSGIFGDIQKAKKYFDSEKLEDLRKQIDDILCNIKKHDDENRKAAMSFKQEISKKIKNIKQTSSAMKGYGIVNKDANFGAFIDTKK
;
A
#
# COMPACT_ATOMS: atom_id res chain seq x y z
N MET A 1 38.83 4.69 17.51
CA MET A 1 37.98 5.87 17.75
C MET A 1 36.61 5.36 18.14
N GLY A 2 36.26 5.41 19.44
CA GLY A 2 35.01 4.86 19.94
C GLY A 2 33.84 5.77 19.57
N GLU A 3 32.87 5.27 18.82
CA GLU A 3 31.59 5.98 18.67
C GLU A 3 30.99 6.20 20.06
N ASN A 4 30.71 7.46 20.37
CA ASN A 4 30.13 7.84 21.65
C ASN A 4 28.76 7.15 21.78
N LYS A 5 28.64 6.18 22.71
CA LYS A 5 27.47 5.29 22.83
C LYS A 5 26.16 6.05 22.98
N GLU A 6 26.22 7.31 23.41
CA GLU A 6 25.08 8.19 23.59
C GLU A 6 24.50 8.78 22.30
N GLN A 7 25.26 8.81 21.20
CA GLN A 7 24.79 9.35 19.91
C GLN A 7 24.08 8.31 19.03
N LYS A 8 24.27 7.02 19.31
CA LYS A 8 23.70 5.92 18.51
C LYS A 8 22.16 5.93 18.46
N PRO A 9 21.42 6.14 19.56
CA PRO A 9 19.95 6.16 19.53
C PRO A 9 19.41 7.34 18.70
N VAL A 10 20.00 8.52 18.85
CA VAL A 10 19.62 9.73 18.09
C VAL A 10 19.87 9.52 16.59
N LYS A 11 21.00 8.93 16.20
CA LYS A 11 21.29 8.58 14.79
C LYS A 11 20.24 7.62 14.23
N LEU A 12 19.90 6.55 14.96
CA LEU A 12 18.91 5.56 14.53
C LEU A 12 17.51 6.17 14.41
N LEU A 13 17.08 7.00 15.37
CA LEU A 13 15.80 7.70 15.30
C LEU A 13 15.74 8.72 14.16
N THR A 14 16.86 9.39 13.88
CA THR A 14 16.96 10.29 12.72
C THR A 14 16.84 9.50 11.41
N LYS A 15 17.50 8.35 11.31
CA LYS A 15 17.37 7.44 10.15
C LYS A 15 15.93 6.93 10.00
N LYS A 16 15.30 6.55 11.11
CA LYS A 16 13.88 6.15 11.16
C LYS A 16 12.97 7.26 10.62
N LYS A 17 13.17 8.51 11.08
CA LYS A 17 12.42 9.67 10.61
C LYS A 17 12.52 9.82 9.08
N LEU A 18 13.74 9.84 8.54
CA LEU A 18 13.97 9.99 7.09
C LEU A 18 13.27 8.89 6.28
N LEU A 19 13.37 7.63 6.74
CA LEU A 19 12.73 6.51 6.08
C LEU A 19 11.19 6.60 6.14
N LEU A 20 10.64 7.11 7.24
CA LEU A 20 9.20 7.38 7.35
C LEU A 20 8.75 8.52 6.43
N GLU A 21 9.56 9.57 6.24
CA GLU A 21 9.27 10.62 5.25
C GLU A 21 9.24 10.05 3.83
N GLU A 22 10.16 9.15 3.51
CA GLU A 22 10.16 8.43 2.24
C GLU A 22 8.96 7.52 2.06
N ILE A 23 8.53 6.81 3.11
CA ILE A 23 7.30 6.00 3.11
C ILE A 23 6.09 6.90 2.90
N LEU A 24 6.02 8.05 3.57
CA LEU A 24 4.94 9.03 3.42
C LEU A 24 4.85 9.52 1.97
N ASN A 25 5.98 9.87 1.34
CA ASN A 25 6.00 10.28 -0.05
C ASN A 25 5.50 9.16 -0.97
N THR A 26 6.00 7.94 -0.80
CA THR A 26 5.52 6.79 -1.58
C THR A 26 4.02 6.53 -1.35
N THR A 27 3.50 6.72 -0.13
CA THR A 27 2.06 6.62 0.15
C THR A 27 1.24 7.69 -0.58
N LYS A 28 1.75 8.92 -0.70
CA LYS A 28 1.11 9.98 -1.50
C LYS A 28 1.11 9.63 -2.99
N ASP A 29 2.23 9.12 -3.51
CA ASP A 29 2.37 8.72 -4.92
C ASP A 29 1.42 7.55 -5.27
N ILE A 30 1.22 6.62 -4.34
CA ILE A 30 0.20 5.55 -4.47
C ILE A 30 -1.18 6.19 -4.61
N GLY A 31 -1.50 7.17 -3.78
CA GLY A 31 -2.79 7.87 -3.82
C GLY A 31 -3.04 8.57 -5.15
N GLU A 32 -2.01 9.25 -5.68
CA GLU A 32 -2.07 9.86 -7.00
C GLU A 32 -2.26 8.81 -8.12
N SER A 33 -1.52 7.69 -8.04
CA SER A 33 -1.62 6.61 -9.02
C SER A 33 -3.00 5.94 -9.01
N VAL A 34 -3.61 5.78 -7.83
CA VAL A 34 -4.99 5.29 -7.66
C VAL A 34 -5.99 6.25 -8.29
N LYS A 35 -5.86 7.57 -8.04
CA LYS A 35 -6.74 8.59 -8.64
C LYS A 35 -6.62 8.61 -10.17
N ASN A 36 -5.39 8.48 -10.68
CA ASN A 36 -5.08 8.50 -12.10
C ASN A 36 -5.26 7.14 -12.79
N LYS A 37 -5.74 6.11 -12.07
CA LYS A 37 -6.00 4.74 -12.60
C LYS A 37 -4.76 4.08 -13.25
N LYS A 38 -3.55 4.43 -12.81
CA LYS A 38 -2.27 3.90 -13.33
C LYS A 38 -1.88 2.60 -12.61
N SER A 39 -2.54 1.49 -12.96
CA SER A 39 -2.40 0.21 -12.26
C SER A 39 -0.97 -0.35 -12.21
N ALA A 40 -0.18 -0.18 -13.27
CA ALA A 40 1.21 -0.64 -13.32
C ALA A 40 2.12 0.11 -12.32
N ASP A 41 1.85 1.39 -12.09
CA ASP A 41 2.64 2.23 -11.18
C ASP A 41 2.28 1.93 -9.73
N ILE A 42 1.02 1.61 -9.43
CA ILE A 42 0.56 1.22 -8.09
C ILE A 42 1.36 0.00 -7.58
N LEU A 43 1.53 -1.04 -8.38
CA LEU A 43 2.25 -2.24 -7.95
C LEU A 43 3.73 -1.97 -7.67
N LYS A 44 4.38 -1.17 -8.52
CA LYS A 44 5.78 -0.76 -8.32
C LYS A 44 5.94 0.04 -7.03
N LEU A 45 5.04 1.00 -6.78
CA LEU A 45 5.08 1.84 -5.59
C LEU A 45 4.79 1.05 -4.31
N LEU A 46 3.87 0.07 -4.35
CA LEU A 46 3.62 -0.83 -3.22
C LEU A 46 4.84 -1.67 -2.87
N ASN A 47 5.54 -2.22 -3.87
CA ASN A 47 6.76 -2.98 -3.65
C ASN A 47 7.88 -2.10 -3.08
N LEU A 48 8.08 -0.90 -3.64
CA LEU A 48 9.05 0.07 -3.11
C LEU A 48 8.75 0.43 -1.65
N ARG A 49 7.46 0.63 -1.33
CA ARG A 49 7.04 0.90 0.05
C ARG A 49 7.33 -0.27 0.98
N GLN A 50 7.08 -1.51 0.54
CA GLN A 50 7.35 -2.69 1.35
C GLN A 50 8.85 -2.82 1.67
N GLN A 51 9.73 -2.60 0.70
CA GLN A 51 11.18 -2.61 0.92
C GLN A 51 11.60 -1.61 2.01
N LYS A 52 11.03 -0.39 1.97
CA LYS A 52 11.29 0.63 3.00
C LYS A 52 10.75 0.23 4.38
N ILE A 53 9.62 -0.48 4.44
CA ILE A 53 9.09 -1.00 5.70
C ILE A 53 10.02 -2.08 6.26
N ASP A 54 10.55 -2.97 5.42
CA ASP A 54 11.50 -4.00 5.86
C ASP A 54 12.79 -3.37 6.42
N GLU A 55 13.27 -2.28 5.82
CA GLU A 55 14.39 -1.48 6.34
C GLU A 55 14.05 -0.79 7.68
N LEU A 56 12.81 -0.32 7.82
CA LEU A 56 12.31 0.30 9.05
C LEU A 56 12.27 -0.71 10.20
N ASP A 57 11.82 -1.93 9.93
CA ASP A 57 11.77 -3.02 10.90
C ASP A 57 13.17 -3.39 11.42
N ALA A 58 14.20 -3.31 10.57
CA ALA A 58 15.58 -3.51 11.00
C ALA A 58 16.02 -2.41 11.99
N ILE A 59 15.69 -1.15 11.70
CA ILE A 59 15.98 -0.02 12.62
C ILE A 59 15.22 -0.18 13.94
N ASP A 60 13.96 -0.63 13.88
CA ASP A 60 13.14 -0.82 15.09
C ASP A 60 13.63 -1.97 15.96
N LYS A 61 14.18 -3.03 15.37
CA LYS A 61 14.89 -4.09 16.12
C LYS A 61 16.11 -3.53 16.85
N ASP A 62 16.93 -2.72 16.17
CA ASP A 62 18.10 -2.09 16.79
C ASP A 62 17.71 -1.13 17.92
N LEU A 63 16.67 -0.32 17.71
CA LEU A 63 16.13 0.59 18.72
C LEU A 63 15.53 -0.19 19.90
N SER A 64 14.83 -1.30 19.66
CA SER A 64 14.29 -2.17 20.72
C SER A 64 15.39 -2.76 21.57
N GLY A 65 16.53 -3.16 20.99
CA GLY A 65 17.70 -3.61 21.76
C GLY A 65 18.32 -2.53 22.66
N ILE A 66 18.14 -1.25 22.32
CA ILE A 66 18.65 -0.10 23.10
C ILE A 66 17.64 0.32 24.17
N PHE A 67 16.37 0.51 23.78
CA PHE A 67 15.31 1.03 24.65
C PHE A 67 14.60 -0.06 25.45
N GLY A 68 14.74 -1.34 25.10
CA GLY A 68 14.19 -2.47 25.85
C GLY A 68 14.86 -2.68 27.21
N ASP A 69 16.07 -2.15 27.40
CA ASP A 69 16.74 -2.08 28.71
C ASP A 69 16.46 -0.71 29.35
N ILE A 70 15.54 -0.69 30.31
CA ILE A 70 15.09 0.52 31.01
C ILE A 70 16.27 1.29 31.65
N GLN A 71 17.31 0.60 32.12
CA GLN A 71 18.47 1.27 32.72
C GLN A 71 19.35 1.96 31.68
N LYS A 72 19.45 1.39 30.48
CA LYS A 72 20.14 2.03 29.34
C LYS A 72 19.29 3.16 28.75
N ALA A 73 17.98 2.98 28.68
CA ALA A 73 17.04 3.95 28.15
C ALA A 73 16.95 5.23 29.00
N LYS A 74 17.04 5.12 30.33
CA LYS A 74 17.08 6.26 31.27
C LYS A 74 18.14 7.31 30.96
N LYS A 75 19.26 6.93 30.35
CA LYS A 75 20.32 7.86 29.94
C LYS A 75 19.92 8.78 28.77
N TYR A 76 18.79 8.48 28.13
CA TYR A 76 18.33 9.13 26.90
C TYR A 76 16.99 9.84 27.06
N PHE A 77 16.20 9.53 28.09
CA PHE A 77 14.85 10.09 28.25
C PHE A 77 14.81 11.60 28.55
N ASP A 78 15.89 12.18 29.10
CA ASP A 78 15.93 13.61 29.47
C ASP A 78 16.46 14.51 28.34
N SER A 79 16.62 13.99 27.12
CA SER A 79 17.08 14.79 25.98
C SER A 79 15.91 15.44 25.26
N GLU A 80 15.79 16.77 25.35
CA GLU A 80 14.81 17.58 24.59
C GLU A 80 14.81 17.24 23.09
N LYS A 81 16.00 16.97 22.52
CA LYS A 81 16.18 16.55 21.12
C LYS A 81 15.51 15.21 20.79
N LEU A 82 15.49 14.26 21.73
CA LEU A 82 14.83 12.97 21.54
C LEU A 82 13.32 13.09 21.62
N GLU A 83 12.82 13.96 22.50
CA GLU A 83 11.39 14.25 22.58
C GLU A 83 10.88 14.91 21.29
N ASP A 84 11.61 15.89 20.76
CA ASP A 84 11.28 16.54 19.49
C ASP A 84 11.30 15.55 18.30
N LEU A 85 12.34 14.72 18.20
CA LEU A 85 12.40 13.66 17.18
C LEU A 85 11.23 12.69 17.28
N ARG A 86 10.82 12.32 18.50
CA ARG A 86 9.69 11.43 18.71
C ARG A 86 8.39 12.07 18.25
N LYS A 87 8.13 13.34 18.60
CA LYS A 87 6.95 14.08 18.13
C LYS A 87 6.89 14.13 16.61
N GLN A 88 8.00 14.44 15.95
CA GLN A 88 8.08 14.45 14.48
C GLN A 88 7.79 13.08 13.87
N ILE A 89 8.32 11.99 14.46
CA ILE A 89 8.02 10.62 14.00
C ILE A 89 6.53 10.31 14.16
N ASP A 90 5.93 10.64 15.31
CA ASP A 90 4.51 10.41 15.58
C ASP A 90 3.61 11.19 14.60
N ASP A 91 3.97 12.44 14.27
CA ASP A 91 3.29 13.26 13.27
C ASP A 91 3.37 12.64 11.86
N ILE A 92 4.54 12.15 11.46
CA ILE A 92 4.70 11.47 10.16
C ILE A 92 3.85 10.20 10.10
N LEU A 93 3.84 9.40 11.16
CA LEU A 93 3.02 8.18 11.25
C LEU A 93 1.52 8.50 11.16
N CYS A 94 1.06 9.54 11.84
CA CYS A 94 -0.32 10.03 11.73
C CYS A 94 -0.67 10.40 10.28
N ASN A 95 0.24 11.09 9.58
CA ASN A 95 0.04 11.49 8.19
C ASN A 95 0.04 10.29 7.23
N ILE A 96 0.93 9.30 7.43
CA ILE A 96 0.93 8.05 6.66
C ILE A 96 -0.42 7.35 6.79
N LYS A 97 -0.90 7.19 8.03
CA LYS A 97 -2.19 6.53 8.31
C LYS A 97 -3.35 7.25 7.62
N LYS A 98 -3.38 8.59 7.70
CA LYS A 98 -4.41 9.39 7.04
C LYS A 98 -4.46 9.15 5.54
N HIS A 99 -3.31 9.18 4.87
CA HIS A 99 -3.24 8.93 3.43
C HIS A 99 -3.55 7.48 3.06
N ASP A 100 -3.17 6.51 3.89
CA ASP A 100 -3.55 5.11 3.67
C ASP A 100 -5.06 4.91 3.70
N ASP A 101 -5.74 5.53 4.66
CA ASP A 101 -7.20 5.47 4.76
C ASP A 101 -7.88 6.11 3.54
N GLU A 102 -7.37 7.26 3.07
CA GLU A 102 -7.83 7.93 1.85
C GLU A 102 -7.61 7.05 0.61
N ASN A 103 -6.41 6.48 0.47
CA ASN A 103 -6.03 5.62 -0.65
C ASN A 103 -6.87 4.35 -0.68
N ARG A 104 -7.12 3.73 0.48
CA ARG A 104 -7.94 2.53 0.60
C ARG A 104 -9.38 2.80 0.19
N LYS A 105 -9.95 3.94 0.61
CA LYS A 105 -11.29 4.37 0.18
C LYS A 105 -11.35 4.55 -1.34
N ALA A 106 -10.37 5.24 -1.92
CA ALA A 106 -10.30 5.45 -3.37
C ALA A 106 -10.18 4.13 -4.14
N ALA A 107 -9.33 3.21 -3.69
CA ALA A 107 -9.17 1.89 -4.29
C ALA A 107 -10.45 1.04 -4.20
N MET A 108 -11.19 1.10 -3.09
CA MET A 108 -12.49 0.42 -2.97
C MET A 108 -13.52 0.97 -3.96
N SER A 109 -13.61 2.29 -4.09
CA SER A 109 -14.50 2.93 -5.06
C SER A 109 -14.18 2.49 -6.49
N PHE A 110 -12.89 2.44 -6.85
CA PHE A 110 -12.44 1.95 -8.15
C PHE A 110 -12.80 0.48 -8.39
N LYS A 111 -12.60 -0.39 -7.39
CA LYS A 111 -13.00 -1.80 -7.44
C LYS A 111 -14.51 -1.94 -7.68
N GLN A 112 -15.33 -1.14 -7.02
CA GLN A 112 -16.78 -1.15 -7.20
C GLN A 112 -17.17 -0.73 -8.62
N GLU A 113 -16.52 0.31 -9.17
CA GLU A 113 -16.74 0.77 -10.56
C GLU A 113 -16.45 -0.37 -11.56
N ILE A 114 -15.29 -1.02 -11.44
CA ILE A 114 -14.91 -2.16 -12.29
C ILE A 114 -15.90 -3.31 -12.14
N SER A 115 -16.30 -3.63 -10.90
CA SER A 115 -17.24 -4.73 -10.63
C SER A 115 -18.59 -4.50 -11.29
N LYS A 116 -19.09 -3.26 -11.29
CA LYS A 116 -20.32 -2.87 -12.01
C LYS A 116 -20.14 -3.04 -13.53
N LYS A 117 -19.03 -2.57 -14.09
CA LYS A 117 -18.72 -2.72 -15.52
C LYS A 117 -18.68 -4.19 -15.94
N ILE A 118 -18.05 -5.07 -15.15
CA ILE A 118 -18.01 -6.51 -15.40
C ILE A 118 -19.42 -7.12 -15.37
N LYS A 119 -20.27 -6.74 -14.40
CA LYS A 119 -21.66 -7.21 -14.33
C LYS A 119 -22.44 -6.79 -15.57
N ASN A 120 -22.30 -5.55 -16.03
CA ASN A 120 -22.95 -5.07 -17.25
C ASN A 120 -22.50 -5.87 -18.47
N ILE A 121 -21.19 -6.10 -18.64
CA ILE A 121 -20.66 -6.91 -19.75
C ILE A 121 -21.24 -8.34 -19.71
N LYS A 122 -21.32 -8.96 -18.52
CA LYS A 122 -21.94 -10.29 -18.37
C LYS A 122 -23.41 -10.29 -18.75
N GLN A 123 -24.17 -9.27 -18.34
CA GLN A 123 -25.58 -9.13 -18.71
C GLN A 123 -25.75 -8.92 -20.22
N THR A 124 -24.94 -8.07 -20.83
CA THR A 124 -24.93 -7.87 -22.29
C THR A 124 -24.59 -9.17 -23.02
N SER A 125 -23.58 -9.92 -22.57
CA SER A 125 -23.24 -11.23 -23.14
C SER A 125 -24.41 -12.23 -23.04
N SER A 126 -25.08 -12.30 -21.89
CA SER A 126 -26.27 -13.14 -21.71
C SER A 126 -27.42 -12.71 -22.62
N ALA A 127 -27.66 -11.41 -22.78
CA ALA A 127 -28.67 -10.89 -23.70
C ALA A 127 -28.33 -11.26 -25.16
N MET A 128 -27.07 -11.05 -25.58
CA MET A 128 -26.61 -11.43 -26.93
C MET A 128 -26.73 -12.92 -27.22
N LYS A 129 -26.54 -13.79 -26.21
CA LYS A 129 -26.83 -15.23 -26.33
C LYS A 129 -28.32 -15.50 -26.56
N GLY A 130 -29.19 -14.78 -25.85
CA GLY A 130 -30.65 -14.86 -26.05
C GLY A 130 -31.10 -14.40 -27.44
N TYR A 131 -30.37 -13.46 -28.06
CA TYR A 131 -30.62 -12.99 -29.43
C TYR A 131 -29.88 -13.81 -30.52
N GLY A 132 -29.12 -14.85 -30.16
CA GLY A 132 -28.41 -15.69 -31.13
C GLY A 132 -27.20 -15.03 -31.82
N ILE A 133 -26.71 -13.89 -31.30
CA ILE A 133 -25.67 -13.06 -31.93
C ILE A 133 -24.25 -13.52 -31.57
N VAL A 134 -24.08 -14.34 -30.53
CA VAL A 134 -22.77 -14.91 -30.21
C VAL A 134 -22.51 -16.06 -31.17
N ASN A 135 -21.57 -15.88 -32.10
CA ASN A 135 -21.13 -16.88 -33.09
C ASN A 135 -21.10 -18.26 -32.45
N LYS A 136 -22.09 -19.08 -32.84
CA LYS A 136 -21.97 -20.52 -32.77
C LYS A 136 -20.78 -20.86 -33.64
N ASP A 137 -19.71 -21.37 -33.05
CA ASP A 137 -18.77 -22.19 -33.81
C ASP A 137 -19.60 -23.13 -34.69
N ALA A 138 -19.34 -23.06 -35.99
CA ALA A 138 -20.13 -23.70 -37.02
C ALA A 138 -20.09 -25.23 -36.86
N ASN A 139 -20.99 -25.78 -36.05
CA ASN A 139 -21.46 -27.15 -36.19
C ASN A 139 -22.91 -27.10 -36.64
N PHE A 140 -23.06 -27.06 -37.97
CA PHE A 140 -24.31 -27.34 -38.67
C PHE A 140 -24.82 -28.74 -38.28
N GLY A 141 -25.72 -28.79 -37.30
CA GLY A 141 -26.60 -29.92 -37.06
C GLY A 141 -28.02 -29.53 -37.47
N ALA A 142 -28.26 -29.45 -38.78
CA ALA A 142 -29.61 -29.29 -39.31
C ALA A 142 -30.38 -30.61 -39.10
N PHE A 143 -31.21 -30.68 -38.07
CA PHE A 143 -32.26 -31.68 -37.99
C PHE A 143 -33.47 -31.17 -38.77
N ILE A 144 -33.55 -31.53 -40.05
CA ILE A 144 -34.80 -31.48 -40.79
C ILE A 144 -35.57 -32.75 -40.42
N ASP A 145 -36.64 -32.57 -39.63
CA ASP A 145 -37.64 -33.62 -39.42
C ASP A 145 -38.55 -33.67 -40.65
N THR A 146 -38.24 -34.53 -41.60
CA THR A 146 -39.21 -34.97 -42.61
C THR A 146 -39.87 -36.25 -42.10
N LYS A 147 -41.03 -36.11 -41.48
CA LYS A 147 -42.02 -37.20 -41.41
C LYS A 147 -43.29 -36.80 -42.16
N LYS A 148 -43.49 -37.48 -43.29
CA LYS A 148 -44.78 -37.69 -43.94
C LYS A 148 -45.53 -38.80 -43.23
#